data_AF-A0A2E1EC86-F1
#
_entry.id   AF-A0A2E1EC86-F1
#
_cell.length_a   1.000
_cell.length_b   1.000
_cell.length_c   1.000
_cell.angle_alpha   90.00
_cell.angle_beta   90.00
_cell.angle_gamma   90.00
#
_symmetry.space_group_name_H-M   'P 1'
#
loop_
_entity.id
_entity.type
_entity.pdbx_description
1 polymer ?
#
loop_
_entity_poly.entity_id
_entity_poly.type
_entity_poly.pdbx_seq_one_letter_code
_entity_poly.pdbx_strand_id
1 'polypeptide(L)' 'MGLNKNKIVGFGALILAIIGTALILIGILKYRDYAIGFSIAGVGFYAIAWAFNALRGRI' A
#
# COMPACT_ATOMS: atom_id res chain seq x y z
N MET A 1 21.94 1.30 13.92
CA MET A 1 20.63 1.78 14.39
C MET A 1 19.58 0.71 14.12
N GLY A 2 19.22 -0.09 15.13
CA GLY A 2 18.30 -1.23 14.97
C GLY A 2 16.90 -0.79 14.52
N LEU A 3 16.24 -1.65 13.77
CA LEU A 3 14.87 -1.45 13.29
C LEU A 3 13.92 -1.47 14.50
N ASN A 4 13.47 -0.30 14.96
CA ASN A 4 12.45 -0.20 16.01
C ASN A 4 11.10 -0.67 15.45
N LYS A 5 10.24 -1.28 16.27
CA LYS A 5 8.88 -1.72 15.93
C LYS A 5 8.08 -0.65 15.17
N ASN A 6 8.15 0.60 15.62
CA ASN A 6 7.52 1.73 14.92
C ASN A 6 8.08 2.00 13.51
N LYS A 7 9.38 1.77 13.31
CA LYS A 7 9.99 1.89 11.97
C LYS A 7 9.54 0.75 11.07
N ILE A 8 9.40 -0.48 11.60
CA ILE A 8 8.91 -1.64 10.85
C ILE A 8 7.49 -1.38 10.34
N VAL A 9 6.60 -0.92 11.22
CA VAL A 9 5.21 -0.60 10.86
C VAL A 9 5.15 0.54 9.83
N GLY A 10 6.00 1.56 9.97
CA GLY A 10 6.12 2.64 9.00
C GLY A 10 6.62 2.19 7.62
N PHE A 11 7.65 1.33 7.58
CA PHE A 11 8.14 0.75 6.33
C PHE A 11 7.10 -0.19 5.70
N GLY A 12 6.36 -0.95 6.51
CA GLY A 12 5.25 -1.80 6.04
C GLY A 12 4.17 -0.97 5.34
N ALA A 13 3.74 0.14 5.95
CA ALA A 13 2.78 1.06 5.34
C ALA A 13 3.30 1.63 4.00
N LEU A 14 4.58 2.01 3.95
CA LEU A 14 5.22 2.56 2.75
C LEU A 14 5.28 1.52 1.62
N ILE A 15 5.67 0.28 1.91
CA ILE A 15 5.73 -0.80 0.92
C ILE A 15 4.33 -1.10 0.37
N LEU A 16 3.31 -1.16 1.23
CA LEU A 16 1.93 -1.37 0.81
C LEU A 16 1.42 -0.26 -0.12
N ALA A 17 1.76 1.00 0.15
CA ALA A 17 1.42 2.13 -0.71
C ALA A 17 2.10 2.03 -2.10
N ILE A 18 3.37 1.61 -2.13
CA ILE A 18 4.09 1.37 -3.40
C ILE A 18 3.42 0.25 -4.21
N ILE A 19 3.08 -0.86 -3.56
CA ILE A 19 2.40 -1.99 -4.23
C ILE A 19 1.02 -1.56 -4.76
N GLY A 20 0.24 -0.81 -3.97
CA GLY A 20 -1.05 -0.27 -4.40
C GLY A 20 -0.91 0.64 -5.63
N THR A 21 0.12 1.49 -5.66
CA THR A 21 0.43 2.35 -6.81
C THR A 21 0.82 1.54 -8.04
N ALA A 22 1.65 0.51 -7.87
CA ALA A 22 2.07 -0.37 -8.97
C ALA A 22 0.88 -1.13 -9.57
N LEU A 23 -0.05 -1.62 -8.74
CA LEU A 23 -1.28 -2.27 -9.19
C LEU A 23 -2.16 -1.34 -10.03
N ILE A 24 -2.36 -0.10 -9.57
CA ILE A 24 -3.13 0.90 -10.32
C ILE A 24 -2.45 1.22 -11.64
N LEU A 25 -1.14 1.44 -11.64
CA LEU A 25 -0.35 1.71 -12.85
C LEU A 25 -0.44 0.56 -13.86
N ILE A 26 -0.37 -0.69 -13.40
CA ILE A 26 -0.51 -1.88 -14.25
C ILE A 26 -1.91 -1.96 -14.86
N GLY A 27 -2.96 -1.67 -14.08
CA GLY A 27 -4.33 -1.61 -14.57
C GLY A 27 -4.54 -0.53 -15.63
N ILE A 28 -3.95 0.65 -15.46
CA ILE A 28 -4.11 1.77 -16.39
C ILE A 28 -3.26 1.59 -17.66
N LEU A 29 -2.02 1.10 -17.53
CA LEU A 29 -1.06 1.08 -18.63
C LEU A 29 -1.08 -0.22 -19.44
N LYS A 30 -1.30 -1.37 -18.79
CA LYS A 30 -1.14 -2.69 -19.42
C LYS A 30 -2.45 -3.48 -19.55
N TYR A 31 -3.35 -3.38 -18.57
CA TYR A 31 -4.58 -4.19 -18.52
C TYR A 31 -5.82 -3.30 -18.43
N ARG A 32 -6.05 -2.48 -19.48
CA ARG A 32 -7.12 -1.47 -19.51
C ARG A 32 -8.51 -2.08 -19.30
N ASP A 33 -8.77 -3.26 -19.84
CA ASP A 33 -10.04 -3.99 -19.68
C ASP A 33 -10.32 -4.40 -18.22
N TYR A 34 -9.25 -4.54 -17.41
CA TYR A 34 -9.33 -4.89 -15.99
C TYR A 34 -9.00 -3.69 -15.08
N ALA A 35 -8.89 -2.47 -15.64
CA ALA A 35 -8.43 -1.29 -14.91
C ALA A 35 -9.25 -1.02 -13.65
N ILE A 36 -10.56 -1.29 -13.68
CA ILE A 36 -11.46 -1.11 -12.53
C ILE A 36 -11.08 -2.07 -11.40
N GLY A 37 -10.88 -3.36 -11.71
CA GLY A 37 -10.48 -4.36 -10.70
C GLY A 37 -9.11 -4.06 -10.10
N PHE A 38 -8.15 -3.69 -10.93
CA PHE A 38 -6.81 -3.27 -10.47
C PHE A 38 -6.86 -1.98 -9.64
N SER A 39 -7.74 -1.04 -9.99
CA SER A 39 -7.91 0.21 -9.23
C SER A 39 -8.52 -0.05 -7.86
N ILE A 40 -9.56 -0.88 -7.77
CA ILE A 40 -10.19 -1.27 -6.48
C ILE A 40 -9.17 -2.00 -5.60
N ALA A 41 -8.42 -2.95 -6.16
CA ALA A 41 -7.38 -3.65 -5.42
C ALA A 41 -6.31 -2.68 -4.90
N GLY A 42 -5.84 -1.76 -5.76
CA GLY A 42 -4.88 -0.73 -5.37
C GLY A 42 -5.36 0.17 -4.24
N VAL A 43 -6.62 0.63 -4.29
CA VAL A 43 -7.26 1.39 -3.21
C VAL A 43 -7.35 0.56 -1.91
N GLY A 44 -7.59 -0.76 -2.02
CA GLY A 44 -7.52 -1.68 -0.88
C GLY A 44 -6.14 -1.71 -0.20
N PHE A 45 -5.06 -1.76 -0.99
CA PHE A 45 -3.69 -1.66 -0.46
C PHE A 45 -3.43 -0.32 0.24
N TYR A 46 -3.98 0.78 -0.29
CA TYR A 46 -3.92 2.08 0.37
C TYR A 46 -4.68 2.12 1.70
N ALA A 47 -5.81 1.43 1.83
CA ALA A 47 -6.54 1.32 3.09
C ALA A 47 -5.72 0.56 4.16
N ILE A 48 -5.03 -0.51 3.78
CA ILE A 48 -4.15 -1.27 4.69
C ILE A 48 -2.91 -0.43 5.05
N ALA A 49 -2.32 0.26 4.08
CA ALA A 49 -1.20 1.18 4.32
C ALA A 49 -1.59 2.27 5.32
N TRP A 50 -2.79 2.85 5.20
CA TRP A 50 -3.32 3.80 6.16
C TRP A 50 -3.47 3.19 7.55
N ALA A 51 -4.06 1.99 7.66
CA ALA A 51 -4.23 1.30 8.94
C ALA A 51 -2.88 1.06 9.62
N PHE A 52 -1.87 0.60 8.88
CA PHE A 52 -0.52 0.39 9.41
C PHE A 52 0.11 1.71 9.87
N ASN A 53 -0.02 2.76 9.06
CA ASN A 53 0.48 4.08 9.45
C ASN A 53 -0.25 4.65 10.68
N ALA A 54 -1.53 4.36 10.87
CA ALA A 54 -2.31 4.75 12.05
C ALA A 54 -1.94 3.96 13.32
N LEU A 55 -1.50 2.71 13.16
CA LEU A 55 -0.98 1.89 14.26
C LEU A 55 0.44 2.29 14.68
N ARG A 56 1.19 2.96 13.80
CA ARG A 56 2.53 3.49 14.10
C ARG A 56 2.47 4.42 15.33
N GLY A 57 3.20 4.09 16.39
CA GLY A 57 3.21 4.86 17.64
C GLY A 57 2.21 4.38 18.69
N ARG A 58 1.35 3.42 18.37
CA ARG A 58 0.37 2.81 19.30
C ARG A 58 0.75 1.40 19.76
N ILE A 59 1.75 0.79 19.12
CA ILE A 59 2.29 -0.56 19.34
C ILE A 59 3.81 -0.51 19.34
#